data_AF-A0A536X312-F1
#
_entry.id   AF-A0A536X312-F1
#
_cell.length_a   1.000
_cell.length_b   1.000
_cell.length_c   1.000
_cell.angle_alpha   90.00
_cell.angle_beta   90.00
_cell.angle_gamma   90.00
#
_symmetry.space_group_name_H-M   'P 1'
#
loop_
_entity.id
_entity.type
_entity.pdbx_description
1 polymer ?
#
loop_
_entity_poly.entity_id
_entity_poly.type
_entity_poly.pdbx_seq_one_letter_code
_entity_poly.pdbx_strand_id
1 'polypeptide(L)' 'MRTARKALEAAGGAGELAERLSRTLEEVNDWLAGRQVPPDKAFLEMLEIASRRR' A
#
# COMPACT_ATOMS: atom_id res chain seq x y z
N MET A 1 -6.87 -6.64 0.38
CA MET A 1 -6.27 -6.83 -0.99
C MET A 1 -4.89 -7.51 -0.90
N ARG A 2 -4.52 -8.40 -1.83
CA ARG A 2 -3.21 -9.10 -1.82
C ARG A 2 -2.00 -8.17 -2.06
N THR A 3 -2.10 -7.24 -3.01
CA THR A 3 -1.02 -6.29 -3.35
C THR A 3 -0.71 -5.34 -2.19
N ALA A 4 -1.74 -4.72 -1.61
CA ALA A 4 -1.58 -3.84 -0.45
C ALA A 4 -0.90 -4.53 0.74
N ARG A 5 -1.22 -5.81 1.01
CA ARG A 5 -0.54 -6.59 2.08
C ARG A 5 0.94 -6.85 1.78
N LYS A 6 1.30 -7.15 0.52
CA LYS A 6 2.70 -7.31 0.15
C LYS A 6 3.49 -6.00 0.23
N ALA A 7 2.87 -4.91 -0.21
CA ALA A 7 3.46 -3.58 -0.12
C ALA A 7 3.65 -3.16 1.35
N LEU A 8 2.68 -3.49 2.22
CA LEU A 8 2.75 -3.29 3.67
C LEU A 8 3.96 -4.01 4.30
N GLU A 9 4.12 -5.30 4.00
CA GLU A 9 5.26 -6.10 4.49
C GLU A 9 6.61 -5.58 3.96
N ALA A 10 6.65 -5.10 2.72
CA ALA A 10 7.86 -4.55 2.11
C ALA A 10 8.18 -3.13 2.59
N ALA A 11 7.18 -2.32 2.94
CA ALA A 11 7.35 -0.98 3.48
C ALA A 11 7.74 -0.98 4.97
N GLY A 12 7.41 -2.05 5.71
CA GLY A 12 7.70 -2.16 7.14
C GLY A 12 6.54 -1.78 8.06
N GLY A 13 5.35 -1.52 7.49
CA GLY A 13 4.15 -1.16 8.25
C GLY A 13 3.23 -0.22 7.50
N ALA A 14 2.05 0.04 8.08
CA ALA A 14 1.00 0.83 7.44
C ALA A 14 1.33 2.32 7.42
N GLY A 15 2.01 2.83 8.45
CA GLY A 15 2.52 4.21 8.50
C GLY A 15 3.54 4.48 7.40
N GLU A 16 4.60 3.67 7.34
CA GLU A 16 5.63 3.77 6.30
C GLU A 16 5.07 3.61 4.88
N LEU A 17 4.09 2.73 4.70
CA LEU A 17 3.40 2.58 3.42
C LEU A 17 2.61 3.85 3.06
N ALA A 18 1.90 4.45 4.02
CA ALA A 18 1.14 5.67 3.81
C ALA A 18 2.06 6.85 3.46
N GLU A 19 3.17 7.01 4.17
CA GLU A 19 4.18 8.04 3.88
C GLU A 19 4.76 7.89 2.48
N ARG A 20 5.17 6.67 2.10
CA ARG A 20 5.73 6.39 0.77
C ARG A 20 4.75 6.66 -0.36
N LEU A 21 3.47 6.37 -0.15
CA LEU A 21 2.41 6.59 -1.14
C LEU A 21 1.89 8.04 -1.12
N SER A 22 2.37 8.89 -0.19
CA SER A 22 1.81 10.23 0.08
C SER A 22 0.29 10.18 0.32
N ARG A 23 -0.13 9.24 1.18
CA ARG A 23 -1.52 8.97 1.53
C ARG A 23 -1.72 9.01 3.03
N THR A 24 -2.97 9.12 3.45
CA THR A 24 -3.32 8.99 4.86
C THR A 24 -3.26 7.53 5.30
N LEU A 25 -3.00 7.33 6.60
CA LEU A 25 -3.06 5.99 7.20
C LEU A 25 -4.46 5.38 7.11
N GLU A 26 -5.50 6.21 7.14
CA GLU A 26 -6.91 5.79 7.01
C GLU A 26 -7.19 5.20 5.62
N GLU A 27 -6.81 5.90 4.54
CA GLU A 27 -6.95 5.39 3.17
C GLU A 27 -6.27 4.02 2.99
N VAL A 28 -5.02 3.90 3.48
CA VAL A 28 -4.27 2.64 3.41
C VAL A 28 -4.97 1.52 4.19
N ASN A 29 -5.47 1.82 5.39
CA ASN A 29 -6.23 0.86 6.18
C ASN A 29 -7.53 0.42 5.51
N ASP A 30 -8.21 1.33 4.82
CA ASP A 30 -9.42 1.00 4.06
C ASP A 30 -9.13 0.10 2.86
N TRP A 31 -8.01 0.29 2.17
CA TRP A 31 -7.57 -0.61 1.10
C TRP A 31 -7.19 -1.99 1.62
N LEU A 32 -6.54 -2.04 2.79
CA LEU A 32 -6.17 -3.30 3.45
C LEU A 32 -7.41 -4.08 3.91
N ALA A 33 -8.40 -3.37 4.46
CA ALA A 33 -9.70 -3.90 4.88
C ALA A 33 -10.63 -4.24 3.70
N GLY A 34 -10.31 -3.77 2.49
CA GLY A 34 -11.14 -3.95 1.30
C GLY A 34 -12.42 -3.12 1.30
N ARG A 35 -12.47 -2.07 2.13
CA ARG A 35 -13.58 -1.10 2.16
C ARG A 35 -13.52 -0.12 0.99
N GLN A 36 -12.32 0.13 0.48
CA GLN A 36 -12.07 1.03 -0.65
C GLN A 36 -11.11 0.39 -1.66
N VAL A 37 -11.27 0.74 -2.93
CA VAL A 37 -10.35 0.39 -4.00
C VAL A 37 -9.31 1.53 -4.14
N PRO A 38 -8.00 1.24 -4.08
CA PRO A 38 -6.96 2.23 -4.30
C PRO A 38 -7.02 2.76 -5.74
N PRO A 39 -6.73 4.04 -5.96
CA PRO A 39 -6.53 4.58 -7.30
C PRO A 39 -5.39 3.86 -8.04
N ASP A 40 -5.48 3.79 -9.37
CA ASP A 40 -4.50 3.08 -10.21
C ASP A 40 -3.06 3.49 -9.92
N LYS A 41 -2.81 4.80 -9.73
CA LYS A 41 -1.48 5.32 -9.37
C LYS A 41 -0.95 4.70 -8.08
N ALA A 42 -1.76 4.68 -7.02
CA ALA A 42 -1.37 4.10 -5.74
C ALA A 42 -1.17 2.59 -5.84
N PHE A 43 -1.99 1.91 -6.66
CA PHE A 43 -1.84 0.48 -6.92
C PHE A 43 -0.52 0.16 -7.63
N LEU A 44 -0.14 0.94 -8.65
CA LEU A 44 1.14 0.78 -9.36
C LEU A 44 2.33 1.02 -8.41
N GLU A 45 2.31 2.08 -7.61
CA GLU A 45 3.37 2.35 -6.62
C GLU A 45 3.47 1.21 -5.58
N MET A 46 2.34 0.66 -5.11
CA MET A 46 2.33 -0.51 -4.24
C MET A 46 2.97 -1.75 -4.89
N LEU A 47 2.79 -1.95 -6.20
CA LEU A 47 3.45 -3.04 -6.93
C LEU A 47 4.97 -2.83 -6.99
N GLU A 48 5.43 -1.61 -7.23
CA GLU A 48 6.87 -1.29 -7.24
C GLU A 48 7.51 -1.54 -5.88
N ILE A 49 6.85 -1.09 -4.80
CA ILE A 49 7.29 -1.34 -3.41
C ILE A 49 7.38 -2.84 -3.14
N ALA A 50 6.34 -3.60 -3.50
CA ALA A 50 6.29 -5.04 -3.31
C ALA A 50 7.34 -5.80 -4.17
N SER A 51 7.73 -5.25 -5.32
CA SER A 51 8.67 -5.86 -6.26
C SER A 51 10.14 -5.64 -5.91
N ARG A 52 10.50 -4.60 -5.13
CA ARG A 52 11.89 -4.26 -4.77
C ARG A 52 12.55 -5.22 -3.76
N ARG A 53 11.85 -6.29 -3.34
CA ARG A 53 12.37 -7.33 -2.43
C ARG A 53 13.23 -8.40 -3.13
N ARG A 54 13.92 -8.06 -4.23
CA ARG A 54 14.81 -8.95 -4.96
C ARG A 54 16.27 -8.62 -4.71
#